data_AF-A0A959N5Q5-F1
#
_entry.id   AF-A0A959N5Q5-F1
#
_cell.length_a   1.000
_cell.length_b   1.000
_cell.length_c   1.000
_cell.angle_alpha   90.00
_cell.angle_beta   90.00
_cell.angle_gamma   90.00
#
_symmetry.space_group_name_H-M   'P 1'
#
loop_
_entity.id
_entity.type
_entity.pdbx_description
1 polymer ?
#
loop_
_entity_poly.entity_id
_entity_poly.type
_entity_poly.pdbx_seq_one_letter_code
_entity_poly.pdbx_strand_id
1 'polypeptide(L)'
;MNKDILNKTNILFAQGEKEFLKAKQNINKFYDGKIRTLARRACGFYLDGFLTFSNKYNYGKSFINHLKAIVNDDSVPNSVRDAANNLSIKVNNDELSGNAALNYSETIINFCLKEFTKYKSENE
;
A
#
# COMPACT_ATOMS: atom_id res chain seq x y z
N MET A 1 20.00 11.08 -8.91
CA MET A 1 19.07 9.95 -8.63
C MET A 1 19.55 8.60 -9.18
N ASN A 2 19.48 7.52 -8.40
CA ASN A 2 19.79 6.15 -8.86
C ASN A 2 18.67 5.62 -9.80
N LYS A 3 19.04 5.35 -11.07
CA LYS A 3 18.09 4.91 -12.12
C LYS A 3 17.45 3.55 -11.83
N ASP A 4 18.16 2.64 -11.17
CA ASP A 4 17.65 1.30 -10.87
C ASP A 4 16.56 1.36 -9.79
N ILE A 5 16.77 2.18 -8.75
CA ILE A 5 15.75 2.45 -7.72
C ILE A 5 14.50 3.06 -8.36
N LEU A 6 14.68 4.05 -9.23
CA LEU A 6 13.58 4.71 -9.93
C LEU A 6 12.76 3.72 -10.77
N ASN A 7 13.42 2.93 -11.61
CA ASN A 7 12.77 1.96 -12.49
C ASN A 7 12.03 0.89 -11.68
N LYS A 8 12.67 0.35 -10.65
CA LYS A 8 12.06 -0.66 -9.77
C LYS A 8 10.83 -0.11 -9.06
N THR A 9 10.91 1.11 -8.51
CA THR A 9 9.77 1.76 -7.84
C THR A 9 8.61 1.97 -8.80
N ASN A 10 8.88 2.50 -10.00
CA ASN A 10 7.84 2.74 -11.00
C ASN A 10 7.11 1.45 -11.42
N ILE A 11 7.85 0.35 -11.61
CA ILE A 11 7.27 -0.96 -11.94
C ILE A 11 6.34 -1.44 -10.81
N LEU A 12 6.80 -1.35 -9.56
CA LEU A 12 6.01 -1.76 -8.40
C LEU A 12 4.74 -0.89 -8.27
N PHE A 13 4.86 0.43 -8.42
CA PHE A 13 3.71 1.33 -8.37
C PHE A 13 2.70 1.04 -9.48
N ALA A 14 3.16 0.77 -10.71
CA ALA A 14 2.26 0.38 -11.80
C ALA A 14 1.53 -0.95 -11.54
N GLN A 15 2.20 -1.93 -10.91
CA GLN A 15 1.56 -3.18 -10.48
C GLN A 15 0.51 -2.93 -9.39
N GLY A 16 0.83 -2.08 -8.42
CA GLY A 16 -0.11 -1.67 -7.37
C GLY A 16 -1.33 -0.94 -7.91
N GLU A 17 -1.12 0.00 -8.83
CA GLU A 17 -2.18 0.76 -9.50
C GLU A 17 -3.15 -0.16 -10.25
N LYS A 18 -2.61 -1.14 -10.98
CA LYS A 18 -3.43 -2.14 -11.69
C LYS A 18 -4.35 -2.91 -10.75
N GLU A 19 -3.84 -3.35 -9.59
CA GLU A 19 -4.64 -4.04 -8.57
C GLU A 19 -5.72 -3.13 -7.98
N PHE A 20 -5.37 -1.88 -7.69
CA PHE A 20 -6.29 -0.89 -7.12
C PHE A 20 -7.41 -0.51 -8.09
N LEU A 21 -7.09 -0.26 -9.36
CA LEU A 21 -8.08 0.02 -10.40
C LEU A 21 -9.01 -1.18 -10.61
N LYS A 22 -8.46 -2.39 -10.62
CA LYS A 22 -9.27 -3.62 -10.71
C LYS A 22 -10.24 -3.73 -9.54
N ALA A 23 -9.83 -3.36 -8.33
CA ALA A 23 -10.72 -3.31 -7.17
C ALA A 23 -11.82 -2.25 -7.34
N LYS A 24 -11.45 -0.99 -7.66
CA LYS A 24 -12.41 0.10 -7.88
C LYS A 24 -13.45 -0.23 -8.97
N GLN A 25 -13.02 -0.76 -10.11
CA GLN A 25 -13.90 -1.11 -11.23
C GLN A 25 -14.89 -2.25 -10.92
N ASN A 26 -14.61 -3.06 -9.89
CA ASN A 26 -15.40 -4.24 -9.55
C ASN A 26 -16.05 -4.16 -8.16
N ILE A 27 -16.06 -2.99 -7.52
CA ILE A 27 -16.57 -2.80 -6.16
C ILE A 27 -18.01 -3.30 -5.96
N ASN A 28 -18.87 -3.11 -6.96
CA ASN A 28 -20.26 -3.55 -6.95
C ASN A 28 -20.48 -4.93 -7.60
N LYS A 29 -19.41 -5.59 -8.05
CA LYS A 29 -19.46 -6.87 -8.78
C LYS A 29 -18.85 -8.02 -8.00
N PHE A 30 -17.82 -7.75 -7.21
CA PHE A 30 -17.16 -8.75 -6.38
C PHE A 30 -17.65 -8.66 -4.95
N TYR A 31 -17.63 -9.80 -4.26
CA TYR A 31 -17.83 -9.82 -2.81
C TYR A 31 -16.67 -9.11 -2.10
N ASP A 32 -16.94 -8.57 -0.91
CA ASP A 32 -16.00 -7.73 -0.16
C ASP A 32 -14.64 -8.40 0.06
N GLY A 33 -14.61 -9.69 0.41
CA GLY A 33 -13.36 -10.43 0.58
C GLY A 33 -12.41 -10.38 -0.62
N LYS A 34 -12.95 -10.38 -1.84
CA LYS A 34 -12.15 -10.24 -3.07
C LYS A 34 -11.67 -8.82 -3.26
N ILE A 35 -12.49 -7.81 -2.97
CA ILE A 35 -12.08 -6.40 -2.99
C ILE A 35 -10.97 -6.15 -1.97
N ARG A 36 -11.13 -6.62 -0.73
CA ARG A 36 -10.11 -6.56 0.33
C ARG A 36 -8.78 -7.18 -0.12
N THR A 37 -8.84 -8.30 -0.84
CA THR A 37 -7.64 -8.97 -1.35
C THR A 37 -6.90 -8.11 -2.38
N LEU A 38 -7.64 -7.52 -3.34
CA LEU A 38 -7.05 -6.63 -4.34
C LEU A 38 -6.50 -5.35 -3.69
N ALA A 39 -7.22 -4.77 -2.74
CA ALA A 39 -6.82 -3.60 -1.96
C ALA A 39 -5.51 -3.83 -1.20
N ARG A 40 -5.39 -4.96 -0.49
CA ARG A 40 -4.13 -5.38 0.19
C ARG A 40 -2.98 -5.61 -0.79
N ARG A 41 -3.24 -6.23 -1.94
CA ARG A 41 -2.22 -6.44 -2.98
C ARG A 41 -1.71 -5.10 -3.52
N ALA A 42 -2.61 -4.16 -3.79
CA ALA A 42 -2.24 -2.82 -4.19
C ALA A 42 -1.30 -2.16 -3.16
N CYS A 43 -1.71 -2.10 -1.89
CA CYS A 43 -0.86 -1.57 -0.82
C CYS A 43 0.48 -2.30 -0.72
N GLY A 44 0.49 -3.62 -0.88
CA GLY A 44 1.69 -4.43 -0.87
C GLY A 44 2.73 -3.98 -1.87
N PHE A 45 2.31 -3.77 -3.13
CA PHE A 45 3.19 -3.27 -4.19
C PHE A 45 3.67 -1.84 -3.95
N TYR A 46 2.79 -0.94 -3.50
CA TYR A 46 3.18 0.44 -3.18
C TYR A 46 4.16 0.50 -2.00
N LEU A 47 3.93 -0.31 -0.96
CA LEU A 47 4.86 -0.41 0.16
C LEU A 47 6.18 -1.01 -0.30
N ASP A 48 6.18 -2.07 -1.12
CA ASP A 48 7.42 -2.60 -1.69
C ASP A 48 8.21 -1.53 -2.45
N GLY A 49 7.53 -0.71 -3.26
CA GLY A 49 8.14 0.42 -3.95
C GLY A 49 8.74 1.42 -2.97
N PHE A 50 7.98 1.81 -1.94
CA PHE A 50 8.43 2.70 -0.87
C PHE A 50 9.69 2.17 -0.15
N LEU A 51 9.76 0.88 0.12
CA LEU A 51 10.92 0.27 0.80
C LEU A 51 12.19 0.28 -0.06
N THR A 52 12.07 0.39 -1.38
CA THR A 52 13.25 0.47 -2.26
C THR A 52 14.06 1.76 -2.10
N PHE A 53 13.46 2.83 -1.59
CA PHE A 53 14.11 4.15 -1.45
C PHE A 53 14.07 4.74 -0.04
N SER A 54 13.33 4.13 0.91
CA SER A 54 13.17 4.66 2.27
C SER A 54 14.21 4.13 3.28
N ASN A 55 15.15 3.27 2.88
CA ASN A 55 16.12 2.60 3.76
C ASN A 55 15.47 1.80 4.93
N LYS A 56 14.19 1.45 4.82
CA LYS A 56 13.43 0.71 5.84
C LYS A 56 13.47 -0.80 5.55
N TYR A 57 14.50 -1.48 6.02
CA TYR A 57 14.72 -2.90 5.71
C TYR A 57 13.94 -3.88 6.61
N ASN A 58 13.30 -3.40 7.68
CA ASN A 58 12.67 -4.21 8.71
C ASN A 58 11.19 -4.53 8.45
N TYR A 59 10.64 -4.19 7.28
CA TYR A 59 9.22 -4.40 6.97
C TYR A 59 8.85 -5.85 6.63
N GLY A 60 9.84 -6.73 6.46
CA GLY A 60 9.65 -8.12 6.06
C GLY A 60 9.57 -8.31 4.54
N LYS A 61 9.12 -9.49 4.10
CA LYS A 61 9.13 -9.90 2.68
C LYS A 61 7.73 -10.14 2.08
N SER A 62 6.67 -9.90 2.84
CA SER A 62 5.30 -10.18 2.39
C SER A 62 4.43 -8.95 2.58
N PHE A 63 3.44 -8.78 1.72
CA PHE A 63 2.56 -7.62 1.76
C PHE A 63 1.86 -7.42 3.11
N ILE A 64 1.48 -8.54 3.76
CA ILE A 64 0.88 -8.47 5.09
C ILE A 64 1.90 -8.05 6.15
N ASN A 65 3.16 -8.44 6.01
CA ASN A 65 4.22 -8.01 6.92
C ASN A 65 4.53 -6.52 6.72
N HIS A 66 4.51 -6.00 5.48
CA HIS A 66 4.67 -4.56 5.24
C HIS A 66 3.59 -3.75 5.96
N LEU A 67 2.33 -4.21 5.88
CA LEU A 67 1.22 -3.59 6.62
C LEU A 67 1.41 -3.67 8.14
N LYS A 68 1.89 -4.80 8.67
CA LYS A 68 2.15 -4.91 10.12
C LYS A 68 3.33 -4.07 10.59
N ALA A 69 4.36 -3.93 9.76
CA ALA A 69 5.53 -3.14 10.08
C ALA A 69 5.20 -1.64 10.07
N ILE A 70 4.46 -1.17 9.05
CA ILE A 70 4.09 0.25 8.97
C ILE A 70 3.21 0.70 10.14
N VAL A 71 2.37 -0.19 10.69
CA VAL A 71 1.57 0.08 11.90
C VAL A 71 2.45 0.50 13.08
N ASN A 72 3.66 -0.06 13.18
CA ASN A 72 4.59 0.18 14.28
C ASN A 72 5.69 1.21 13.93
N ASP A 73 5.59 1.89 12.79
CA ASP A 73 6.60 2.86 12.36
C ASP A 73 6.19 4.28 12.75
N ASP A 74 6.77 4.81 13.83
CA ASP A 74 6.49 6.14 14.36
C ASP A 74 6.85 7.30 13.42
N SER A 75 7.64 7.06 12.37
CA SER A 75 7.91 8.07 11.35
C SER A 75 6.77 8.22 10.33
N VAL A 76 5.76 7.34 10.39
CA VAL A 76 4.62 7.32 9.48
C VAL A 76 3.39 7.98 10.12
N PRO A 77 2.63 8.82 9.39
CA PRO A 77 1.44 9.47 9.94
C PRO A 77 0.42 8.48 10.52
N ASN A 78 -0.22 8.85 11.65
CA ASN A 78 -1.21 8.01 12.32
C ASN A 78 -2.31 7.49 11.39
N SER A 79 -2.81 8.34 10.48
CA SER A 79 -3.85 7.94 9.53
C SER A 79 -3.43 6.77 8.62
N VAL A 80 -2.15 6.73 8.22
CA VAL A 80 -1.59 5.64 7.39
C VAL A 80 -1.40 4.39 8.24
N ARG A 81 -0.93 4.55 9.48
CA ARG A 81 -0.78 3.45 10.44
C ARG A 81 -2.13 2.81 10.76
N ASP A 82 -3.15 3.61 11.02
CA ASP A 82 -4.52 3.16 11.29
C ASP A 82 -5.11 2.45 10.07
N ALA A 83 -4.95 3.01 8.87
CA ALA A 83 -5.39 2.38 7.63
C ALA A 83 -4.71 1.00 7.43
N ALA A 84 -3.40 0.92 7.70
CA ALA A 84 -2.67 -0.33 7.60
C ALA A 84 -3.10 -1.35 8.66
N ASN A 85 -3.38 -0.90 9.90
CA ASN A 85 -3.89 -1.74 10.96
C ASN A 85 -5.21 -2.39 10.52
N ASN A 86 -6.17 -1.57 10.09
CA ASN A 86 -7.48 -2.02 9.60
C ASN A 86 -7.36 -3.01 8.42
N LEU A 87 -6.45 -2.77 7.47
CA LEU A 87 -6.21 -3.70 6.37
C LEU A 87 -5.49 -4.99 6.80
N SER A 88 -4.65 -4.94 7.83
CA SER A 88 -3.85 -6.08 8.28
C SER A 88 -4.64 -7.08 9.14
N ILE A 89 -5.74 -6.65 9.75
CA ILE A 89 -6.60 -7.50 10.56
C ILE A 89 -7.18 -8.61 9.69
N LYS A 90 -7.03 -9.84 10.19
CA LYS A 90 -7.62 -11.03 9.60
C LYS A 90 -9.11 -11.01 9.91
N VAL A 91 -9.87 -10.27 9.10
CA VAL A 91 -11.32 -10.17 9.24
C VAL A 91 -11.97 -11.50 8.90
N ASN A 92 -12.70 -12.06 9.87
CA ASN A 92 -13.83 -12.94 9.59
C ASN A 92 -14.87 -12.15 8.76
N ASN A 93 -15.73 -12.84 8.03
CA ASN A 93 -16.33 -12.35 6.78
C ASN A 93 -16.98 -10.94 6.78
N ASP A 94 -17.38 -10.37 7.93
CA ASP A 94 -18.34 -9.26 8.00
C ASP A 94 -17.83 -7.90 8.57
N GLU A 95 -16.59 -7.78 9.05
CA GLU A 95 -16.19 -6.54 9.77
C GLU A 95 -15.63 -5.42 8.87
N LEU A 96 -15.18 -5.71 7.65
CA LEU A 96 -14.59 -4.70 6.76
C LEU A 96 -15.19 -4.77 5.35
N SER A 97 -15.95 -3.76 4.97
CA SER A 97 -16.51 -3.67 3.61
C SER A 97 -15.42 -3.45 2.55
N GLY A 98 -15.70 -3.81 1.30
CA GLY A 98 -14.81 -3.55 0.19
C GLY A 98 -14.53 -2.04 0.00
N ASN A 99 -15.53 -1.20 0.24
CA ASN A 99 -15.39 0.26 0.17
C ASN A 99 -14.44 0.79 1.25
N ALA A 100 -14.59 0.34 2.49
CA ALA A 100 -13.69 0.71 3.57
C ALA A 100 -12.24 0.27 3.27
N ALA A 101 -12.06 -0.94 2.73
CA ALA A 101 -10.75 -1.40 2.32
C ALA A 101 -10.12 -0.54 1.20
N LEU A 102 -10.91 -0.10 0.22
CA LEU A 102 -10.44 0.83 -0.82
C LEU A 102 -10.00 2.17 -0.21
N ASN A 103 -10.76 2.73 0.72
CA ASN A 103 -10.43 4.01 1.36
C ASN A 103 -9.15 3.92 2.20
N TYR A 104 -8.98 2.84 2.97
CA TYR A 104 -7.74 2.59 3.69
C TYR A 104 -6.56 2.39 2.73
N SER A 105 -6.76 1.66 1.64
CA SER A 105 -5.72 1.48 0.63
C SER A 105 -5.31 2.79 -0.02
N GLU A 106 -6.27 3.65 -0.35
CA GLU A 106 -6.00 4.97 -0.94
C GLU A 106 -5.14 5.83 -0.02
N THR A 107 -5.39 5.78 1.29
CA THR A 107 -4.58 6.51 2.30
C THR A 107 -3.11 6.06 2.27
N ILE A 108 -2.86 4.75 2.22
CA ILE A 108 -1.50 4.19 2.18
C ILE A 108 -0.82 4.47 0.83
N ILE A 109 -1.57 4.35 -0.27
CA ILE A 109 -1.08 4.61 -1.63
C ILE A 109 -0.63 6.07 -1.77
N ASN A 110 -1.47 7.00 -1.32
CA ASN A 110 -1.17 8.43 -1.36
C ASN A 110 0.08 8.79 -0.54
N PHE A 111 0.27 8.13 0.62
CA PHE A 111 1.50 8.26 1.39
C PHE A 111 2.73 7.81 0.59
N CYS A 112 2.70 6.62 -0.01
CA CYS A 112 3.84 6.10 -0.78
C CYS A 112 4.17 6.99 -1.99
N LEU A 113 3.14 7.49 -2.69
CA LEU A 113 3.29 8.42 -3.81
C LEU A 113 3.92 9.74 -3.37
N LYS A 114 3.46 10.30 -2.24
CA LYS A 114 3.98 11.56 -1.69
C LYS A 114 5.46 11.42 -1.30
N GLU A 115 5.81 10.34 -0.60
CA GLU A 115 7.20 10.08 -0.21
C GLU A 115 8.11 9.87 -1.43
N PHE A 116 7.60 9.21 -2.47
CA PHE A 116 8.36 9.04 -3.71
C PHE A 116 8.57 10.35 -4.47
N THR A 117 7.56 11.21 -4.52
CA THR A 117 7.69 12.56 -5.10
C THR A 117 8.73 13.37 -4.34
N LYS A 118 8.70 13.34 -3.00
CA LYS A 118 9.72 14.00 -2.16
C LYS A 118 11.13 13.46 -2.45
N TYR A 119 11.28 12.14 -2.49
CA TYR A 119 12.55 11.50 -2.82
C TYR A 119 13.07 11.94 -4.20
N LYS A 120 12.21 12.02 -5.22
CA LYS A 120 12.60 12.52 -6.56
C LYS A 120 13.14 13.95 -6.47
N SER A 121 12.40 14.86 -5.85
CA SER A 121 12.81 16.27 -5.72
C SER A 121 14.10 16.47 -4.94
N GLU A 122 14.40 15.62 -3.96
CA GLU A 122 15.65 15.67 -3.18
C GLU A 122 16.87 15.08 -3.93
N ASN A 123 16.64 14.39 -5.05
CA ASN A 123 17.67 13.63 -5.79
C ASN A 123 17.78 14.02 -7.28
N GLU A 124 17.07 15.07 -7.69
CA GLU A 124 17.25 15.80 -8.96
C GLU A 124 18.47 16.72 -8.87
#